data_AF-A0A5N6KHI0-F1
#
_entry.id   AF-A0A5N6KHI0-F1
#
_cell.length_a   1.000
_cell.length_b   1.000
_cell.length_c   1.000
_cell.angle_alpha   90.00
_cell.angle_beta   90.00
_cell.angle_gamma   90.00
#
_symmetry.space_group_name_H-M   'P 1'
#
loop_
_entity.id
_entity.type
_entity.pdbx_description
1 polymer ?
#
loop_
_entity_poly.entity_id
_entity_poly.type
_entity_poly.pdbx_seq_one_letter_code
_entity_poly.pdbx_strand_id
1 'polypeptide(L)'
;MQIKKFYRQEYFLSDKIINRQLSAMARTVAGRRIHVSAETLNRAELHSIVIDLVDNEFLNLEEIEEGLLFVREKRYIEKGIGEAISALPTYKFREFVSELMQSNSHYQKWLVHQWRRISGDIEDKYEGDPDEGDPFALVVFMDEESPRQLRVIIMDMARESTPIRNWLKDKLLITHESGILELRYFDEDPPTET
;
A
#
# COMPACT_ATOMS: atom_id res chain seq x y z
N MET A 1 5.14 -3.98 -30.17
CA MET A 1 5.63 -3.43 -28.89
C MET A 1 4.86 -2.14 -28.60
N GLN A 2 3.87 -2.16 -27.71
CA GLN A 2 3.10 -0.97 -27.33
C GLN A 2 3.44 -0.59 -25.88
N ILE A 3 4.16 0.52 -25.73
CA ILE A 3 4.60 1.07 -24.44
C ILE A 3 3.46 1.94 -23.88
N LYS A 4 2.88 1.57 -22.74
CA LYS A 4 1.97 2.46 -21.99
C LYS A 4 2.80 3.37 -21.07
N LYS A 5 3.21 4.53 -21.58
CA LYS A 5 3.81 5.61 -20.77
C LYS A 5 2.72 6.28 -19.92
N PHE A 6 2.97 6.43 -18.62
CA PHE A 6 2.13 7.25 -17.76
C PHE A 6 2.55 8.72 -17.86
N TYR A 7 1.66 9.56 -18.40
CA TYR A 7 1.91 11.00 -18.54
C TYR A 7 1.85 11.70 -17.18
N ARG A 8 2.81 12.59 -16.92
CA ARG A 8 2.81 13.54 -15.81
C ARG A 8 1.69 14.55 -16.05
N GLN A 9 0.55 14.31 -15.42
CA GLN A 9 -0.64 15.10 -15.64
C GLN A 9 -0.69 16.22 -14.59
N GLU A 10 -0.48 17.46 -15.04
CA GLU A 10 -0.74 18.66 -14.25
C GLU A 10 -2.25 18.71 -13.96
N TYR A 11 -2.63 18.59 -12.69
CA TYR A 11 -4.02 18.56 -12.28
C TYR A 11 -4.31 19.60 -11.21
N PHE A 12 -5.25 20.48 -11.52
CA PHE A 12 -6.07 21.21 -10.55
C PHE A 12 -6.66 20.20 -9.56
N LEU A 13 -6.31 20.36 -8.28
CA LEU A 13 -6.71 19.44 -7.21
C LEU A 13 -8.17 19.69 -6.85
N SER A 14 -9.02 18.67 -6.94
CA SER A 14 -10.38 18.74 -6.39
C SER A 14 -10.33 18.76 -4.85
N ASP A 15 -11.28 19.42 -4.19
CA ASP A 15 -11.33 19.59 -2.74
C ASP A 15 -11.14 18.27 -1.96
N LYS A 16 -11.65 17.15 -2.49
CA LYS A 16 -11.52 15.82 -1.88
C LYS A 16 -10.06 15.33 -1.82
N ILE A 17 -9.25 15.72 -2.80
CA ILE A 17 -7.83 15.36 -2.91
C ILE A 17 -7.00 16.18 -1.92
N ILE A 18 -7.32 17.48 -1.78
CA ILE A 18 -6.71 18.43 -0.83
C ILE A 18 -6.96 17.98 0.61
N ASN A 19 -8.19 17.60 0.95
CA ASN A 19 -8.57 17.15 2.31
C ASN A 19 -7.77 15.96 2.79
N ARG A 20 -7.57 15.03 1.87
CA ARG A 20 -6.89 13.78 2.14
C ARG A 20 -5.37 14.01 2.19
N GLN A 21 -4.88 15.14 1.64
CA GLN A 21 -3.47 15.58 1.71
C GLN A 21 -3.18 16.24 3.07
N LEU A 22 -4.01 17.20 3.47
CA LEU A 22 -3.94 17.87 4.77
C LEU A 22 -4.01 16.89 5.95
N SER A 23 -4.88 15.88 5.87
CA SER A 23 -4.99 14.82 6.88
C SER A 23 -3.68 14.03 7.06
N ALA A 24 -3.01 13.68 5.96
CA ALA A 24 -1.79 12.89 6.01
C ALA A 24 -0.56 13.72 6.38
N MET A 25 -0.56 15.02 6.09
CA MET A 25 0.43 15.96 6.63
C MET A 25 0.30 16.12 8.13
N ALA A 26 -0.92 16.36 8.62
CA ALA A 26 -1.21 16.43 10.05
C ALA A 26 -0.71 15.17 10.77
N ARG A 27 -0.91 13.98 10.18
CA ARG A 27 -0.37 12.70 10.70
C ARG A 27 1.16 12.65 10.72
N THR A 28 1.82 13.09 9.65
CA THR A 28 3.28 13.04 9.52
C THR A 28 3.96 14.00 10.50
N VAL A 29 3.35 15.17 10.72
CA VAL A 29 3.87 16.20 11.61
C VAL A 29 3.50 15.91 13.07
N ALA A 30 2.24 15.55 13.35
CA ALA A 30 1.81 15.18 14.70
C ALA A 30 2.56 13.92 15.18
N GLY A 31 2.78 12.93 14.32
CA GLY A 31 3.60 11.76 14.66
C GLY A 31 5.06 12.08 15.02
N ARG A 32 5.59 13.24 14.59
CA ARG A 32 6.91 13.73 15.00
C ARG A 32 6.90 14.54 16.30
N ARG A 33 5.75 15.05 16.78
CA ARG A 33 5.71 15.97 17.94
C ARG A 33 4.62 15.74 19.00
N ILE A 34 3.47 15.06 18.78
CA ILE A 34 2.37 14.94 19.78
C ILE A 34 1.57 13.60 19.72
N HIS A 35 1.21 13.12 20.93
CA HIS A 35 0.70 11.82 21.40
C HIS A 35 -0.73 11.35 21.03
N VAL A 36 -1.43 11.94 20.05
CA VAL A 36 -2.84 11.56 19.75
C VAL A 36 -2.91 10.80 18.42
N SER A 37 -3.54 9.62 18.42
CA SER A 37 -3.71 8.79 17.22
C SER A 37 -4.50 9.56 16.15
N ALA A 38 -3.79 10.14 15.20
CA ALA A 38 -4.35 10.90 14.08
C ALA A 38 -5.14 10.01 13.08
N GLU A 39 -5.30 8.73 13.39
CA GLU A 39 -6.13 7.77 12.66
C GLU A 39 -7.62 7.91 12.99
N THR A 40 -7.98 8.41 14.18
CA THR A 40 -9.38 8.55 14.62
C THR A 40 -10.00 9.91 14.31
N LEU A 41 -9.22 10.85 13.80
CA LEU A 41 -9.64 12.24 13.60
C LEU A 41 -10.34 12.44 12.25
N ASN A 42 -11.44 13.19 12.27
CA ASN A 42 -12.18 13.59 11.09
C ASN A 42 -11.56 14.82 10.40
N ARG A 43 -12.09 15.21 9.23
CA ARG A 43 -11.56 16.30 8.41
C ARG A 43 -11.48 17.64 9.15
N ALA A 44 -12.52 17.99 9.92
CA ALA A 44 -12.58 19.27 10.62
C ALA A 44 -11.55 19.29 11.76
N GLU A 45 -11.41 18.17 12.48
CA GLU A 45 -10.45 18.02 13.57
C GLU A 45 -9.01 18.09 13.07
N LEU A 46 -8.70 17.42 11.95
CA LEU A 46 -7.37 17.47 11.33
C LEU A 46 -7.04 18.87 10.79
N HIS A 47 -8.02 19.54 10.19
CA HIS A 47 -7.84 20.92 9.71
C HIS A 47 -7.58 21.88 10.87
N SER A 48 -8.33 21.74 11.97
CA SER A 48 -8.12 22.52 13.19
C SER A 48 -6.73 22.28 13.78
N ILE A 49 -6.25 21.04 13.83
CA ILE A 49 -4.91 20.72 14.35
C ILE A 49 -3.81 21.32 13.47
N VAL A 50 -3.95 21.27 12.14
CA VAL A 50 -2.97 21.89 11.24
C VAL A 50 -2.96 23.42 11.41
N ILE A 51 -4.13 24.05 11.53
CA ILE A 51 -4.23 25.49 11.83
C ILE A 51 -3.57 25.80 13.18
N ASP A 52 -3.90 25.07 14.24
CA ASP A 52 -3.31 25.27 15.56
C ASP A 52 -1.78 25.12 15.54
N LEU A 53 -1.25 24.15 14.80
CA LEU A 53 0.18 23.95 14.66
C LEU A 53 0.87 25.09 13.90
N VAL A 54 0.19 25.69 12.91
CA VAL A 54 0.69 26.85 12.16
C VAL A 54 0.61 28.13 12.99
N ASP A 55 -0.54 28.38 13.62
CA ASP A 55 -0.82 29.59 14.41
C ASP A 55 0.07 29.69 15.66
N ASN A 56 0.53 28.54 16.19
CA ASN A 56 1.47 28.48 17.31
C ASN A 56 2.94 28.32 16.86
N GLU A 57 3.25 28.56 15.57
CA GLU A 57 4.62 28.48 15.00
C GLU A 57 5.31 27.10 15.17
N PHE A 58 4.53 26.05 15.45
CA PHE A 58 5.05 24.68 15.55
C PHE A 58 5.26 24.02 14.19
N LEU A 59 4.68 24.59 13.14
CA LEU A 59 4.84 24.23 11.73
C LEU A 59 5.24 25.46 10.91
N ASN A 60 6.40 25.40 10.27
CA ASN A 60 6.78 26.41 9.28
C ASN A 60 6.36 25.99 7.85
N LEU A 61 6.45 26.92 6.90
CA LEU A 61 6.04 26.69 5.52
C LEU A 61 6.84 25.56 4.83
N GLU A 62 8.12 25.41 5.15
CA GLU A 62 8.99 24.36 4.61
C GLU A 62 8.53 22.97 5.09
N GLU A 63 8.24 22.80 6.38
CA GLU A 63 7.72 21.55 6.96
C GLU A 63 6.34 21.16 6.37
N ILE A 64 5.52 22.15 6.02
CA ILE A 64 4.24 21.97 5.33
C ILE A 64 4.47 21.50 3.88
N GLU A 65 5.38 22.13 3.15
CA GLU A 65 5.71 21.75 1.78
C GLU A 65 6.31 20.34 1.71
N GLU A 66 7.23 20.00 2.61
CA GLU A 66 7.78 18.64 2.75
C GLU A 66 6.67 17.60 3.01
N GLY A 67 5.74 17.91 3.91
CA GLY A 67 4.59 17.05 4.19
C GLY A 67 3.71 16.84 2.95
N LEU A 68 3.43 17.90 2.18
CA LEU A 68 2.65 17.80 0.95
C LEU A 68 3.33 16.93 -0.10
N LEU A 69 4.65 17.10 -0.27
CA LEU A 69 5.46 16.30 -1.19
C LEU A 69 5.43 14.83 -0.80
N PHE A 70 5.67 14.51 0.48
CA PHE A 70 5.61 13.14 0.99
C PHE A 70 4.26 12.47 0.73
N VAL A 71 3.15 13.17 0.98
CA VAL A 71 1.81 12.60 0.75
C VAL A 71 1.53 12.38 -0.74
N ARG A 72 1.98 13.32 -1.59
CA ARG A 72 1.84 13.20 -3.04
C ARG A 72 2.61 11.98 -3.55
N GLU A 73 3.85 11.80 -3.10
CA GLU A 73 4.68 10.64 -3.44
C GLU A 73 4.06 9.34 -2.96
N LYS A 74 3.61 9.29 -1.70
CA LYS A 74 2.93 8.11 -1.14
C LYS A 74 1.77 7.66 -2.02
N ARG A 75 0.88 8.59 -2.41
CA ARG A 75 -0.26 8.27 -3.28
C ARG A 75 0.14 7.83 -4.67
N TYR A 76 1.17 8.46 -5.23
CA TYR A 76 1.67 8.11 -6.56
C TYR A 76 2.20 6.67 -6.56
N ILE A 77 2.96 6.29 -5.53
CA ILE A 77 3.44 4.92 -5.32
C ILE A 77 2.27 3.95 -5.11
N GLU A 78 1.33 4.27 -4.22
CA GLU A 78 0.16 3.42 -3.96
C GLU A 78 -0.67 3.17 -5.21
N LYS A 79 -0.85 4.19 -6.07
CA LYS A 79 -1.54 4.02 -7.34
C LYS A 79 -0.79 3.07 -8.27
N GLY A 80 0.53 3.25 -8.40
CA GLY A 80 1.37 2.36 -9.21
C GLY A 80 1.33 0.91 -8.73
N ILE A 81 1.43 0.68 -7.41
CA ILE A 81 1.33 -0.66 -6.81
C ILE A 81 -0.05 -1.27 -7.11
N GLY A 82 -1.14 -0.52 -6.92
CA GLY A 82 -2.49 -1.03 -7.18
C GLY A 82 -2.71 -1.43 -8.63
N GLU A 83 -2.19 -0.65 -9.58
CA GLU A 83 -2.22 -0.97 -11.01
C GLU A 83 -1.36 -2.20 -11.33
N ALA A 84 -0.15 -2.28 -10.77
CA ALA A 84 0.75 -3.42 -10.92
C ALA A 84 0.12 -4.71 -10.40
N ILE A 85 -0.38 -4.70 -9.16
CA ILE A 85 -1.09 -5.83 -8.57
C ILE A 85 -2.25 -6.24 -9.46
N SER A 86 -3.07 -5.30 -9.94
CA SER A 86 -4.23 -5.66 -10.78
C SER A 86 -3.83 -6.30 -12.13
N ALA A 87 -2.65 -5.96 -12.65
CA ALA A 87 -2.14 -6.48 -13.91
C ALA A 87 -1.32 -7.78 -13.77
N LEU A 88 -0.92 -8.16 -12.55
CA LEU A 88 -0.07 -9.33 -12.33
C LEU A 88 -0.79 -10.63 -12.71
N PRO A 89 -0.17 -11.50 -13.52
CA PRO A 89 -0.58 -12.88 -13.68
C PRO A 89 -0.72 -13.58 -12.32
N THR A 90 -1.72 -14.46 -12.19
CA THR A 90 -2.05 -15.10 -10.92
C THR A 90 -0.85 -15.83 -10.32
N TYR A 91 -0.08 -16.58 -11.13
CA TYR A 91 1.07 -17.32 -10.63
C TYR A 91 2.16 -16.39 -10.03
N LYS A 92 2.46 -15.26 -10.69
CA LYS A 92 3.40 -14.25 -10.16
C LYS A 92 2.86 -13.53 -8.94
N PHE A 93 1.56 -13.27 -8.90
CA PHE A 93 0.95 -12.70 -7.72
C PHE A 93 1.12 -13.62 -6.52
N ARG A 94 0.83 -14.92 -6.66
CA ARG A 94 1.04 -15.92 -5.61
C ARG A 94 2.50 -15.98 -5.17
N GLU A 95 3.45 -16.00 -6.11
CA GLU A 95 4.90 -15.99 -5.83
C GLU A 95 5.30 -14.78 -5.00
N PHE A 96 4.91 -13.56 -5.40
CA PHE A 96 5.28 -12.34 -4.67
C PHE A 96 4.67 -12.25 -3.28
N VAL A 97 3.40 -12.60 -3.14
CA VAL A 97 2.74 -12.56 -1.83
C VAL A 97 3.39 -13.58 -0.90
N SER A 98 3.70 -14.77 -1.40
CA SER A 98 4.39 -15.80 -0.62
C SER A 98 5.80 -15.34 -0.20
N GLU A 99 6.57 -14.75 -1.12
CA GLU A 99 7.88 -14.17 -0.81
C GLU A 99 7.78 -13.07 0.26
N LEU A 100 6.76 -12.21 0.18
CA LEU A 100 6.50 -11.19 1.18
C LEU A 100 6.22 -11.82 2.56
N MET A 101 5.38 -12.84 2.62
CA MET A 101 5.08 -13.54 3.88
C MET A 101 6.32 -14.25 4.46
N GLN A 102 7.14 -14.87 3.60
CA GLN A 102 8.40 -15.52 4.00
C GLN A 102 9.44 -14.51 4.51
N SER A 103 9.42 -13.28 4.01
CA SER A 103 10.37 -12.25 4.44
C SER A 103 10.19 -11.84 5.92
N ASN A 104 8.97 -11.99 6.45
CA ASN A 104 8.66 -11.69 7.84
C ASN A 104 7.36 -12.38 8.27
N SER A 105 7.45 -13.32 9.23
CA SER A 105 6.31 -14.08 9.74
C SER A 105 5.19 -13.22 10.33
N HIS A 106 5.49 -11.98 10.76
CA HIS A 106 4.45 -11.04 11.18
C HIS A 106 3.49 -10.67 10.05
N TYR A 107 3.96 -10.63 8.80
CA TYR A 107 3.12 -10.32 7.64
C TYR A 107 2.13 -11.45 7.35
N GLN A 108 2.52 -12.70 7.54
CA GLN A 108 1.60 -13.83 7.42
C GLN A 108 0.48 -13.74 8.45
N LYS A 109 0.82 -13.56 9.74
CA LYS A 109 -0.17 -13.39 10.80
C LYS A 109 -1.11 -12.21 10.54
N TRP A 110 -0.57 -11.11 10.01
CA TRP A 110 -1.39 -9.97 9.60
C TRP A 110 -2.31 -10.30 8.42
N LEU A 111 -1.82 -10.97 7.38
CA LEU A 111 -2.63 -11.42 6.25
C LEU A 111 -3.80 -12.31 6.71
N VAL A 112 -3.52 -13.29 7.57
CA VAL A 112 -4.54 -14.18 8.16
C VAL A 112 -5.57 -13.38 8.94
N HIS A 113 -5.13 -12.45 9.79
CA HIS A 113 -6.04 -11.59 10.55
C HIS A 113 -6.93 -10.75 9.63
N GLN A 114 -6.38 -10.15 8.57
CA GLN A 114 -7.16 -9.38 7.60
C GLN A 114 -8.16 -10.25 6.84
N TRP A 115 -7.75 -11.47 6.48
CA TRP A 115 -8.63 -12.44 5.85
C TRP A 115 -9.79 -12.82 6.76
N ARG A 116 -9.52 -13.23 8.00
CA ARG A 116 -10.53 -13.59 9.02
C ARG A 116 -11.54 -12.45 9.22
N ARG A 117 -11.05 -11.20 9.25
CA ARG A 117 -11.90 -10.00 9.40
C ARG A 117 -12.91 -9.83 8.26
N ILE A 118 -12.57 -10.23 7.04
CA ILE A 118 -13.38 -9.93 5.85
C ILE A 118 -14.18 -11.14 5.35
N SER A 119 -13.57 -12.33 5.39
CA SER A 119 -14.11 -13.56 4.78
C SER A 119 -14.62 -14.57 5.80
N GLY A 120 -14.42 -14.33 7.10
CA GLY A 120 -14.75 -15.29 8.15
C GLY A 120 -13.61 -16.29 8.41
N ASP A 121 -13.88 -17.30 9.23
CA ASP A 121 -12.84 -18.19 9.74
C ASP A 121 -12.18 -19.05 8.65
N ILE A 122 -10.88 -19.26 8.79
CA ILE A 122 -10.04 -19.96 7.81
C ILE A 122 -9.72 -21.40 8.25
N GLU A 123 -9.77 -21.66 9.56
CA GLU A 123 -9.31 -22.91 10.17
C GLU A 123 -10.12 -24.14 9.74
N ASP A 124 -11.41 -23.96 9.45
CA ASP A 124 -12.29 -25.05 9.02
C ASP A 124 -12.05 -25.51 7.57
N LYS A 125 -11.35 -24.70 6.76
CA LYS A 125 -11.21 -24.91 5.31
C LYS A 125 -9.77 -25.12 4.85
N TYR A 126 -8.80 -24.55 5.57
CA TYR A 126 -7.39 -24.65 5.21
C TYR A 126 -6.74 -25.82 5.93
N GLU A 127 -6.19 -26.77 5.18
CA GLU A 127 -5.43 -27.90 5.72
C GLU A 127 -4.01 -27.45 6.10
N GLY A 128 -3.87 -26.79 7.25
CA GLY A 128 -2.59 -26.34 7.79
C GLY A 128 -2.74 -25.30 8.89
N ASP A 129 -1.61 -24.91 9.51
CA ASP A 129 -1.59 -23.74 10.39
C ASP A 129 -1.55 -22.47 9.51
N PRO A 130 -2.58 -21.61 9.51
CA PRO A 130 -2.58 -20.41 8.68
C PRO A 130 -1.55 -19.38 9.17
N ASP A 131 -1.25 -19.35 10.46
CA ASP A 131 -0.38 -18.34 11.08
C ASP A 131 1.11 -18.72 11.02
N GLU A 132 1.43 -20.02 10.97
CA GLU A 132 2.81 -20.53 11.02
C GLU A 132 3.16 -21.59 9.95
N GLY A 133 2.18 -22.05 9.16
CA GLY A 133 2.37 -23.02 8.09
C GLY A 133 2.97 -22.44 6.80
N ASP A 134 2.99 -23.24 5.73
CA ASP A 134 3.57 -22.86 4.44
C ASP A 134 2.86 -21.62 3.84
N PRO A 135 3.58 -20.48 3.69
CA PRO A 135 2.99 -19.27 3.13
C PRO A 135 2.50 -19.45 1.70
N PHE A 136 3.14 -20.32 0.90
CA PHE A 136 2.73 -20.54 -0.47
C PHE A 136 1.40 -21.28 -0.54
N ALA A 137 1.25 -22.36 0.23
CA ALA A 137 -0.01 -23.10 0.33
C ALA A 137 -1.16 -22.20 0.82
N LEU A 138 -0.91 -21.36 1.83
CA LEU A 138 -1.89 -20.39 2.34
C LEU A 138 -2.34 -19.40 1.26
N VAL A 139 -1.39 -18.83 0.52
CA VAL A 139 -1.66 -17.85 -0.53
C VAL A 139 -2.41 -18.48 -1.70
N VAL A 140 -2.04 -19.71 -2.10
CA VAL A 140 -2.77 -20.49 -3.10
C VAL A 140 -4.23 -20.67 -2.67
N PHE A 141 -4.46 -21.13 -1.44
CA PHE A 141 -5.80 -21.32 -0.89
C PHE A 141 -6.62 -20.03 -0.92
N MET A 142 -6.08 -18.92 -0.39
CA MET A 142 -6.79 -17.63 -0.36
C MET A 142 -7.06 -17.09 -1.77
N ASP A 143 -6.12 -17.24 -2.69
CA ASP A 143 -6.29 -16.81 -4.07
C ASP A 143 -7.33 -17.66 -4.81
N GLU A 144 -7.47 -18.94 -4.50
CA GLU A 144 -8.50 -19.82 -5.09
C GLU A 144 -9.88 -19.54 -4.53
N GLU A 145 -10.00 -19.31 -3.22
CA GLU A 145 -11.28 -18.95 -2.59
C GLU A 145 -11.77 -17.57 -3.04
N SER A 146 -10.89 -16.57 -3.09
CA SER A 146 -11.26 -15.21 -3.53
C SER A 146 -10.06 -14.38 -4.01
N PRO A 147 -9.69 -14.47 -5.31
CA PRO A 147 -8.50 -13.82 -5.86
C PRO A 147 -8.56 -12.30 -5.73
N ARG A 148 -9.75 -11.72 -5.95
CA ARG A 148 -9.96 -10.27 -5.82
C ARG A 148 -9.76 -9.81 -4.39
N GLN A 149 -10.26 -10.57 -3.42
CA GLN A 149 -10.17 -10.21 -2.00
C GLN A 149 -8.73 -10.21 -1.52
N LEU A 150 -7.96 -11.23 -1.89
CA LEU A 150 -6.54 -11.31 -1.54
C LEU A 150 -5.77 -10.09 -2.08
N ARG A 151 -6.00 -9.71 -3.35
CA ARG A 151 -5.37 -8.51 -3.95
C ARG A 151 -5.73 -7.22 -3.21
N VAL A 152 -6.98 -7.07 -2.76
CA VAL A 152 -7.40 -5.92 -1.94
C VAL A 152 -6.67 -5.91 -0.61
N ILE A 153 -6.58 -7.06 0.09
CA ILE A 153 -5.90 -7.16 1.38
C ILE A 153 -4.42 -6.78 1.25
N ILE A 154 -3.72 -7.29 0.23
CA ILE A 154 -2.30 -6.95 0.00
C ILE A 154 -2.13 -5.45 -0.28
N MET A 155 -3.05 -4.83 -1.03
CA MET A 155 -3.03 -3.39 -1.25
C MET A 155 -3.27 -2.60 0.04
N ASP A 156 -4.17 -3.06 0.92
CA ASP A 156 -4.43 -2.41 2.21
C ASP A 156 -3.24 -2.53 3.15
N MET A 157 -2.59 -3.70 3.22
CA MET A 157 -1.33 -3.88 3.94
C MET A 157 -0.25 -2.90 3.44
N ALA A 158 -0.16 -2.64 2.13
CA ALA A 158 0.76 -1.65 1.57
C ALA A 158 0.42 -0.19 1.94
N ARG A 159 -0.87 0.14 2.09
CA ARG A 159 -1.29 1.49 2.53
C ARG A 159 -0.93 1.75 3.99
N GLU A 160 -1.06 0.71 4.81
CA GLU A 160 -0.85 0.75 6.26
C GLU A 160 0.63 0.60 6.63
N SER A 161 1.42 -0.18 5.88
CA SER A 161 2.83 -0.45 6.19
C SER A 161 3.79 0.15 5.17
N THR A 162 4.63 1.08 5.63
CA THR A 162 5.72 1.65 4.83
C THR A 162 6.73 0.61 4.36
N PRO A 163 7.20 -0.34 5.20
CA PRO A 163 8.07 -1.43 4.74
C PRO A 163 7.44 -2.26 3.61
N ILE A 164 6.19 -2.69 3.74
CA ILE A 164 5.49 -3.48 2.71
C ILE A 164 5.33 -2.65 1.43
N ARG A 165 4.96 -1.38 1.55
CA ARG A 165 4.83 -0.48 0.40
C ARG A 165 6.14 -0.34 -0.38
N ASN A 166 7.25 -0.15 0.33
CA ASN A 166 8.56 -0.01 -0.31
C ASN A 166 8.98 -1.33 -0.96
N TRP A 167 8.78 -2.45 -0.28
CA TRP A 167 9.06 -3.78 -0.84
C TRP A 167 8.28 -4.02 -2.15
N LEU A 168 6.97 -3.74 -2.15
CA LEU A 168 6.12 -3.88 -3.34
C LEU A 168 6.51 -2.89 -4.44
N LYS A 169 6.87 -1.64 -4.09
CA LYS A 169 7.39 -0.67 -5.05
C LYS A 169 8.62 -1.22 -5.76
N ASP A 170 9.58 -1.76 -5.03
CA ASP A 170 10.86 -2.22 -5.60
C ASP A 170 10.70 -3.49 -6.44
N LYS A 171 9.73 -4.34 -6.09
CA LYS A 171 9.41 -5.57 -6.84
C LYS A 171 8.58 -5.32 -8.08
N LEU A 172 7.60 -4.42 -8.00
CA LEU A 172 6.56 -4.27 -9.01
C LEU A 172 6.76 -3.06 -9.93
N LEU A 173 7.55 -2.08 -9.51
CA LEU A 173 7.73 -0.83 -10.24
C LEU A 173 9.20 -0.62 -10.64
N ILE A 174 9.38 0.19 -11.68
CA ILE A 174 10.66 0.72 -12.13
C ILE A 174 10.63 2.22 -11.84
N THR A 175 11.61 2.70 -11.07
CA THR A 175 11.78 4.14 -10.81
C THR A 175 12.84 4.67 -11.77
N HIS A 176 12.42 5.55 -12.68
CA HIS A 176 13.34 6.24 -13.59
C HIS A 176 14.08 7.38 -12.86
N GLU A 177 15.22 7.80 -13.39
CA GLU A 177 16.00 8.94 -12.85
C GLU A 177 15.19 10.24 -12.76
N SER A 178 14.19 10.39 -13.63
CA SER A 178 13.25 11.51 -13.63
C SER A 178 12.19 11.45 -12.52
N GLY A 179 12.18 10.40 -11.69
CA GLY A 179 11.18 10.14 -10.66
C GLY A 179 9.87 9.55 -11.19
N ILE A 180 9.79 9.22 -12.49
CA ILE A 180 8.63 8.56 -13.07
C ILE A 180 8.61 7.08 -12.65
N LEU A 181 7.43 6.60 -12.25
CA LEU A 181 7.19 5.18 -11.97
C LEU A 181 6.57 4.50 -13.19
N GLU A 182 7.10 3.33 -13.53
CA GLU A 182 6.61 2.44 -14.57
C GLU A 182 6.32 1.05 -13.98
N LEU A 183 5.32 0.36 -14.54
CA LEU A 183 4.99 -1.01 -14.12
C LEU A 183 6.04 -1.97 -14.67
N ARG A 184 6.55 -2.87 -13.82
CA ARG A 184 7.37 -4.00 -14.29
C ARG A 184 6.47 -4.99 -15.02
N TYR A 185 6.90 -5.41 -16.21
CA TYR A 185 6.21 -6.45 -16.98
C TYR A 185 6.62 -7.84 -16.48
N PHE A 186 5.65 -8.76 -16.46
CA PHE A 186 5.84 -10.16 -16.12
C PHE A 186 5.15 -11.01 -17.18
N ASP A 187 5.82 -12.05 -17.65
CA ASP A 187 5.28 -12.95 -18.68
C ASP A 187 3.99 -13.63 -18.19
N GLU A 188 3.04 -13.86 -19.10
CA GLU A 188 1.71 -14.40 -18.77
C GLU A 188 1.76 -15.88 -18.35
N ASP A 189 2.76 -16.62 -18.82
CA ASP A 189 2.94 -18.04 -18.53
C ASP A 189 4.09 -18.29 -17.53
N PRO A 190 3.96 -19.29 -16.64
CA PRO A 190 5.08 -19.75 -15.84
C PRO A 190 6.19 -20.29 -16.77
N PRO A 191 7.48 -20.14 -16.40
CA PRO A 191 8.58 -20.66 -17.20
C PRO A 191 8.36 -22.15 -17.45
N THR A 192 8.32 -22.52 -18.73
CA THR A 192 8.26 -23.93 -19.14
C THR A 192 9.57 -24.58 -18.68
N GLU A 193 9.50 -25.60 -17.83
CA GLU A 193 10.68 -26.34 -17.39
C GLU A 193 11.50 -26.77 -18.62
N THR A 194 12.78 -26.41 -18.64
CA THR A 194 13.77 -26.81 -19.67
C THR A 194 14.79 -27.75 -19.06
#